data_AF-A0A2V7VCZ1-F1
#
_entry.id   AF-A0A2V7VCZ1-F1
#
_cell.length_a   1.000
_cell.length_b   1.000
_cell.length_c   1.000
_cell.angle_alpha   90.00
_cell.angle_beta   90.00
_cell.angle_gamma   90.00
#
_symmetry.space_group_name_H-M   'P 1'
#
loop_
_entity.id
_entity.type
_entity.pdbx_description
1 polymer ?
#
loop_
_entity_poly.entity_id
_entity_poly.type
_entity_poly.pdbx_seq_one_letter_code
_entity_poly.pdbx_strand_id
1 'polypeptide(L)'
;ADRTRYASPLPFAFSPATILDEFTLPPVVFERGRFRSVPPLSGGEDFPFELGTQRVHLSLHSEVATLPLTYRRRGIRACTFKIAYDRELIWRLRLLIDLGLVDRRPGPRGVAPRDMLLDCFRRLPPP
;
A
#
# COMPACT_ATOMS: atom_id res chain seq x y z
N ALA A 1 8.84 16.33 6.95
CA ALA A 1 7.54 16.46 6.26
C ALA A 1 7.83 16.95 4.85
N ASP A 2 7.24 16.31 3.84
CA ASP A 2 7.35 16.73 2.46
C ASP A 2 6.82 18.16 2.31
N ARG A 3 7.61 19.04 1.67
CA ARG A 3 7.26 20.45 1.42
C ARG A 3 6.88 20.68 -0.04
N THR A 4 6.83 19.61 -0.84
CA THR A 4 6.50 19.67 -2.26
C THR A 4 5.04 20.08 -2.40
N ARG A 5 4.79 21.15 -3.15
CA ARG A 5 3.43 21.63 -3.43
C ARG A 5 2.95 20.97 -4.70
N TYR A 6 2.11 19.96 -4.53
CA TYR A 6 1.47 19.28 -5.65
C TYR A 6 0.24 20.05 -6.11
N ALA A 7 0.09 20.21 -7.43
CA ALA A 7 -1.15 20.71 -8.01
C ALA A 7 -2.27 19.65 -7.94
N SER A 8 -1.90 18.37 -7.89
CA SER A 8 -2.84 17.26 -7.74
C SER A 8 -3.38 17.15 -6.30
N PRO A 9 -4.70 16.94 -6.11
CA PRO A 9 -5.27 16.62 -4.81
C PRO A 9 -4.83 15.25 -4.28
N LEU A 10 -4.28 14.39 -5.12
CA LEU A 10 -3.72 13.09 -4.77
C LEU A 10 -2.39 12.92 -5.53
N PRO A 11 -1.28 13.40 -4.97
CA PRO A 11 0.02 13.20 -5.60
C PRO A 11 0.45 11.74 -5.43
N PHE A 12 0.62 11.06 -6.56
CA PHE A 12 1.10 9.69 -6.59
C PHE A 12 2.53 9.68 -7.09
N ALA A 13 3.45 9.10 -6.30
CA ALA A 13 4.84 8.93 -6.72
C ALA A 13 5.01 7.81 -7.77
N PHE A 14 4.04 6.90 -7.87
CA PHE A 14 3.99 5.79 -8.81
C PHE A 14 2.53 5.36 -9.08
N SER A 15 2.34 4.25 -9.79
CA SER A 15 1.02 3.75 -10.22
C SER A 15 -0.06 3.83 -9.12
N PRO A 16 -1.14 4.61 -9.33
CA PRO A 16 -2.26 4.66 -8.39
C PRO A 16 -2.91 3.28 -8.21
N ALA A 17 -2.94 2.47 -9.26
CA ALA A 17 -3.46 1.10 -9.17
C ALA A 17 -2.64 0.24 -8.22
N THR A 18 -1.31 0.38 -8.23
CA THR A 18 -0.42 -0.33 -7.30
C THR A 18 -0.65 0.13 -5.86
N ILE A 19 -0.78 1.45 -5.63
CA ILE A 19 -1.04 1.98 -4.30
C ILE A 19 -2.40 1.48 -3.77
N LEU A 20 -3.45 1.46 -4.60
CA LEU A 20 -4.73 0.89 -4.21
C LEU A 20 -4.60 -0.61 -3.85
N ASP A 21 -3.75 -1.37 -4.54
CA ASP A 21 -3.47 -2.77 -4.19
C ASP A 21 -2.77 -2.91 -2.86
N GLU A 22 -1.75 -2.11 -2.60
CA GLU A 22 -1.00 -2.10 -1.34
C GLU A 22 -1.90 -1.78 -0.13
N PHE A 23 -2.94 -0.96 -0.34
CA PHE A 23 -3.86 -0.55 0.71
C PHE A 23 -5.04 -1.52 0.91
N THR A 24 -5.34 -2.38 -0.06
CA THR A 24 -6.55 -3.23 -0.04
C THR A 24 -6.26 -4.72 -0.03
N LEU A 25 -5.11 -5.15 -0.55
CA LEU A 25 -4.72 -6.56 -0.56
C LEU A 25 -4.01 -6.93 0.75
N PRO A 26 -4.30 -8.11 1.33
CA PRO A 26 -3.62 -8.60 2.51
C PRO A 26 -2.11 -8.82 2.24
N PRO A 27 -1.19 -8.12 2.91
CA PRO A 27 0.22 -8.40 2.76
C PRO A 27 0.57 -9.79 3.30
N VAL A 28 1.53 -10.45 2.65
CA VAL A 28 2.13 -11.69 3.15
C VAL A 28 3.37 -11.34 3.97
N VAL A 29 3.47 -11.93 5.16
CA VAL A 29 4.66 -11.83 6.02
C VAL A 29 5.20 -13.23 6.32
N PHE A 30 6.51 -13.33 6.51
CA PHE A 30 7.14 -14.53 7.03
C PHE A 30 7.47 -14.32 8.50
N GLU A 31 6.85 -15.08 9.39
CA GLU A 31 7.06 -14.98 10.82
C GLU A 31 7.06 -16.35 11.48
N ARG A 32 7.92 -16.51 12.50
CA ARG A 32 8.12 -17.78 13.21
C ARG A 32 8.46 -18.95 12.29
N GLY A 33 8.98 -18.68 11.09
CA GLY A 33 9.29 -19.70 10.08
C GLY A 33 8.15 -20.06 9.13
N ARG A 34 7.04 -19.28 9.11
CA ARG A 34 5.86 -19.57 8.28
C ARG A 34 5.35 -18.32 7.58
N PHE A 35 4.83 -18.50 6.37
CA PHE A 35 4.08 -17.46 5.66
C PHE A 35 2.69 -17.29 6.26
N ARG A 36 2.25 -16.04 6.42
CA ARG A 36 0.89 -15.70 6.82
C ARG A 36 0.44 -14.42 6.11
N SER A 37 -0.83 -14.34 5.77
CA SER A 37 -1.46 -13.08 5.36
C SER A 37 -1.92 -12.31 6.60
N VAL A 38 -1.80 -10.99 6.56
CA VAL A 38 -2.24 -10.08 7.63
C VAL A 38 -3.17 -9.01 7.05
N PRO A 39 -3.98 -8.32 7.87
CA PRO A 39 -4.88 -7.29 7.36
C PRO A 39 -4.10 -6.16 6.64
N PRO A 40 -4.66 -5.56 5.58
CA PRO A 40 -4.07 -4.37 4.95
C PRO A 40 -3.89 -3.24 5.96
N LEU A 41 -2.87 -2.39 5.76
CA LEU A 41 -2.56 -1.24 6.62
C LEU A 41 -2.33 -1.60 8.11
N SER A 42 -2.02 -2.86 8.42
CA SER A 42 -1.72 -3.33 9.78
C SER A 42 -0.22 -3.31 10.08
N GLY A 43 0.15 -3.70 11.31
CA GLY A 43 1.55 -3.80 11.72
C GLY A 43 2.27 -2.47 11.80
N GLY A 44 1.52 -1.37 11.98
CA GLY A 44 2.10 -0.05 11.96
C GLY A 44 3.01 0.22 13.16
N GLU A 45 4.14 0.85 12.90
CA GLU A 45 5.10 1.30 13.92
C GLU A 45 5.70 2.64 13.51
N ASP A 46 6.20 3.39 14.50
CA ASP A 46 6.94 4.61 14.25
C ASP A 46 8.40 4.24 14.02
N PHE A 47 8.91 4.49 12.82
CA PHE A 47 10.26 4.16 12.42
C PHE A 47 11.10 5.43 12.27
N PRO A 48 12.28 5.51 12.93
CA PRO A 48 13.15 6.67 12.83
C PRO A 48 13.93 6.64 11.51
N PHE A 49 13.56 7.48 10.55
CA PHE A 49 14.37 7.75 9.35
C PHE A 49 15.27 8.97 9.60
N GLU A 50 16.32 9.13 8.77
CA GLU A 50 17.17 10.33 8.79
C GLU A 50 16.37 11.63 8.55
N LEU A 51 15.27 11.54 7.80
CA LEU A 51 14.35 12.63 7.50
C LEU A 51 13.28 12.86 8.60
N GLY A 52 13.42 12.16 9.73
CA GLY A 52 12.50 12.19 10.86
C GLY A 52 11.69 10.89 11.01
N THR A 53 11.00 10.78 12.14
CA THR A 53 10.16 9.61 12.43
C THR A 53 8.95 9.57 11.51
N GLN A 54 8.71 8.42 10.88
CA GLN A 54 7.53 8.18 10.02
C GLN A 54 6.78 6.93 10.48
N ARG A 55 5.46 6.98 10.37
CA ARG A 55 4.60 5.82 10.62
C ARG A 55 4.66 4.90 9.41
N VAL A 56 5.26 3.72 9.57
CA VAL A 56 5.28 2.68 8.53
C VAL A 56 4.16 1.67 8.78
N HIS A 57 3.77 0.91 7.76
CA HIS A 57 2.81 -0.20 7.84
C HIS A 57 3.20 -1.32 6.89
N LEU A 58 2.70 -2.53 7.15
CA LEU A 58 2.94 -3.69 6.30
C LEU A 58 2.32 -3.45 4.92
N SER A 59 3.09 -3.72 3.87
CA SER A 59 2.66 -3.61 2.48
C SER A 59 3.03 -4.87 1.69
N LEU A 60 2.24 -5.16 0.65
CA LEU A 60 2.43 -6.32 -0.20
C LEU A 60 3.69 -6.11 -1.06
N HIS A 61 4.66 -7.01 -0.95
CA HIS A 61 5.91 -6.92 -1.71
C HIS A 61 6.47 -8.29 -2.06
N SER A 62 7.05 -8.39 -3.27
CA SER A 62 7.40 -9.67 -3.90
C SER A 62 8.57 -10.40 -3.23
N GLU A 63 9.45 -9.64 -2.60
CA GLU A 63 10.70 -10.05 -1.97
C GLU A 63 10.41 -10.95 -0.78
N VAL A 64 9.29 -10.69 -0.08
CA VAL A 64 8.87 -11.53 1.04
C VAL A 64 8.58 -12.95 0.57
N ALA A 65 8.17 -13.16 -0.69
CA ALA A 65 7.91 -14.51 -1.21
C ALA A 65 9.20 -15.32 -1.47
N THR A 66 10.35 -14.67 -1.66
CA THR A 66 11.58 -15.33 -2.11
C THR A 66 12.71 -15.29 -1.08
N LEU A 67 12.89 -14.17 -0.35
CA LEU A 67 13.97 -14.03 0.64
C LEU A 67 13.93 -15.12 1.73
N PRO A 68 12.77 -15.50 2.30
CA PRO A 68 12.71 -16.60 3.28
C PRO A 68 13.16 -17.94 2.72
N LEU A 69 12.90 -18.19 1.43
CA LEU A 69 13.31 -19.43 0.75
C LEU A 69 14.82 -19.44 0.51
N THR A 70 15.37 -18.33 0.04
CA THR A 70 16.80 -18.14 -0.21
C THR A 70 17.62 -18.28 1.08
N TYR A 71 17.17 -17.64 2.16
CA TYR A 71 17.87 -17.64 3.44
C TYR A 71 17.45 -18.78 4.39
N ARG A 72 16.65 -19.73 3.92
CA ARG A 72 16.18 -20.87 4.73
C ARG A 72 17.33 -21.64 5.40
N ARG A 73 18.41 -21.91 4.64
CA ARG A 73 19.61 -22.60 5.18
C ARG A 73 20.39 -21.77 6.20
N ARG A 74 20.15 -20.46 6.28
CA ARG A 74 20.75 -19.55 7.26
C ARG A 74 19.86 -19.33 8.48
N GLY A 75 18.74 -20.05 8.59
CA GLY A 75 17.88 -20.02 9.78
C GLY A 75 16.99 -18.78 9.90
N ILE A 76 16.67 -18.09 8.80
CA ILE A 76 15.74 -16.95 8.82
C ILE A 76 14.41 -17.34 9.48
N ARG A 77 13.91 -16.49 10.39
CA ARG A 77 12.63 -16.70 11.12
C ARG A 77 11.60 -15.60 10.88
N ALA A 78 12.03 -14.45 10.38
CA ALA A 78 11.19 -13.30 10.12
C ALA A 78 11.64 -12.59 8.83
N CYS A 79 10.68 -12.17 8.00
CA CYS A 79 10.88 -11.31 6.85
C CYS A 79 9.56 -10.58 6.57
N THR A 80 9.59 -9.25 6.59
CA THR A 80 8.43 -8.38 6.39
C THR A 80 8.84 -7.18 5.57
N PHE A 81 7.91 -6.61 4.80
CA PHE A 81 8.10 -5.34 4.13
C PHE A 81 7.17 -4.29 4.74
N LYS A 82 7.73 -3.13 5.10
CA LYS A 82 6.99 -1.99 5.61
C LYS A 82 7.36 -0.73 4.85
N ILE A 83 6.37 0.13 4.63
CA ILE A 83 6.51 1.38 3.90
C ILE A 83 5.79 2.51 4.64
N ALA A 84 6.30 3.73 4.49
CA ALA A 84 5.63 4.95 4.92
C ALA A 84 5.03 5.64 3.70
N TYR A 85 3.78 6.08 3.81
CA TYR A 85 3.18 7.04 2.88
C TYR A 85 2.87 8.33 3.64
N ASP A 86 2.68 9.40 2.87
CA ASP A 86 2.17 10.65 3.41
C ASP A 86 0.82 10.43 4.13
N ARG A 87 0.66 11.08 5.29
CA ARG A 87 -0.52 10.91 6.14
C ARG A 87 -1.80 11.40 5.46
N GLU A 88 -1.71 12.45 4.66
CA GLU A 88 -2.83 13.01 3.92
C GLU A 88 -3.24 12.07 2.78
N LEU A 89 -2.28 11.48 2.08
CA LEU A 89 -2.53 10.44 1.09
C LEU A 89 -3.28 9.24 1.72
N ILE A 90 -2.78 8.74 2.85
CA ILE A 90 -3.42 7.62 3.55
C ILE A 90 -4.87 7.96 3.91
N TRP A 91 -5.10 9.13 4.50
CA TRP A 91 -6.43 9.56 4.92
C TRP A 91 -7.40 9.69 3.75
N ARG A 92 -6.97 10.31 2.65
CA ARG A 92 -7.80 10.45 1.43
C ARG A 92 -8.11 9.10 0.78
N LEU A 93 -7.12 8.21 0.67
CA LEU A 93 -7.36 6.87 0.11
C LEU A 93 -8.24 6.02 1.01
N ARG A 94 -8.11 6.14 2.34
CA ARG A 94 -8.98 5.45 3.30
C ARG A 94 -10.45 5.80 3.08
N LEU A 95 -10.75 7.09 2.87
CA LEU A 95 -12.11 7.52 2.52
C LEU A 95 -12.64 6.82 1.26
N LEU A 96 -11.85 6.73 0.19
CA LEU A 96 -12.24 6.06 -1.05
C LEU A 96 -12.46 4.55 -0.86
N ILE A 97 -11.61 3.92 -0.04
CA ILE A 97 -11.72 2.50 0.32
C ILE A 97 -13.00 2.25 1.10
N ASP A 98 -13.26 3.05 2.13
CA ASP A 98 -14.42 2.90 3.01
C ASP A 98 -15.75 3.18 2.26
N LEU A 99 -15.72 4.01 1.22
CA LEU A 99 -16.84 4.23 0.30
C LEU A 99 -17.04 3.10 -0.74
N GLY A 100 -16.16 2.09 -0.77
CA GLY A 100 -16.24 0.98 -1.72
C GLY A 100 -15.81 1.34 -3.15
N LEU A 101 -15.18 2.50 -3.37
CA LEU A 101 -14.75 2.96 -4.69
C LEU A 101 -13.53 2.19 -5.23
N VAL A 102 -12.98 1.29 -4.44
CA VAL A 102 -11.85 0.41 -4.81
C VAL A 102 -12.30 -1.02 -5.14
N ASP A 103 -13.61 -1.31 -5.12
CA ASP A 103 -14.12 -2.62 -5.48
C ASP A 103 -13.88 -2.90 -6.97
N ARG A 104 -13.38 -4.11 -7.25
CA ARG A 104 -13.12 -4.62 -8.60
C ARG A 104 -14.34 -5.27 -9.24
N ARG A 105 -15.40 -5.52 -8.48
CA ARG A 105 -16.62 -6.16 -8.97
C ARG A 105 -17.46 -5.13 -9.75
N PRO A 106 -17.81 -5.41 -11.01
CA PRO A 106 -18.71 -4.56 -11.76
C PRO A 106 -20.06 -4.42 -11.08
N GLY A 107 -20.58 -3.20 -11.03
CA GLY A 107 -21.95 -2.95 -10.60
C GLY A 107 -22.98 -3.25 -11.70
N PRO A 108 -24.26 -2.90 -11.49
CA PRO A 108 -25.35 -3.13 -12.46
C PRO A 108 -25.12 -2.51 -13.84
N ARG A 109 -24.26 -1.49 -13.94
CA ARG A 109 -23.91 -0.81 -15.20
C ARG A 109 -22.71 -1.45 -15.91
N GLY A 110 -22.18 -2.58 -15.42
CA GLY A 110 -21.07 -3.30 -16.04
C GLY A 110 -19.68 -2.68 -15.83
N VAL A 111 -19.56 -1.61 -15.04
CA VAL A 111 -18.28 -0.95 -14.73
C VAL A 111 -17.97 -1.14 -13.26
N ALA A 112 -16.72 -1.52 -12.93
CA ALA A 112 -16.27 -1.61 -11.55
C ALA A 112 -16.00 -0.20 -10.98
N PRO A 113 -16.37 0.08 -9.72
CA PRO A 113 -16.07 1.36 -9.08
C PRO A 113 -14.59 1.73 -9.17
N ARG A 114 -13.70 0.74 -9.02
CA ARG A 114 -12.26 0.93 -9.12
C ARG A 114 -11.81 1.42 -10.50
N ASP A 115 -12.39 0.90 -11.57
CA ASP A 115 -11.99 1.28 -12.93
C ASP A 115 -12.36 2.74 -13.19
N MET A 116 -13.57 3.14 -12.78
CA MET A 116 -14.00 4.54 -12.84
C MET A 116 -13.10 5.46 -11.98
N LEU A 117 -12.71 5.01 -10.79
CA LEU A 117 -11.79 5.77 -9.92
C LEU A 117 -10.41 5.96 -10.57
N LEU A 118 -9.86 4.90 -11.18
CA LEU A 118 -8.59 4.97 -11.90
C LEU A 118 -8.69 5.89 -13.12
N ASP A 119 -9.82 5.91 -13.84
CA ASP A 119 -10.07 6.86 -14.92
C ASP A 119 -10.07 8.31 -14.44
N CYS A 120 -10.63 8.57 -13.25
CA CYS A 120 -10.55 9.89 -12.61
C CYS A 120 -9.10 10.26 -12.27
N PHE A 121 -8.33 9.33 -11.70
CA PHE A 121 -6.92 9.58 -11.35
C PHE A 121 -6.05 9.92 -12.57
N ARG A 122 -6.28 9.30 -13.73
CA ARG A 122 -5.53 9.62 -14.96
C ARG A 122 -5.74 11.05 -15.47
N ARG A 123 -6.80 11.73 -15.03
CA ARG A 123 -7.10 13.12 -15.41
C ARG A 123 -6.52 14.14 -14.42
N LEU A 124 -5.92 13.67 -13.32
CA LEU A 124 -5.29 14.57 -12.36
C LEU A 124 -4.00 15.16 -12.95
N PRO A 125 -3.63 16.39 -12.54
CA PRO A 125 -2.36 16.97 -12.93
C PRO A 125 -1.16 16.09 -12.52
N PRO A 126 -0.03 16.27 -13.22
CA PRO A 126 1.32 16.01 -12.75
C PRO A 126 1.52 15.90 -11.24
N PRO A 127 2.16 14.88 -10.63
CA PRO A 127 2.92 15.19 -9.42
C PRO A 127 4.02 16.22 -9.73
#